data_AF-I0FFE4-F1
#
_entry.id   AF-I0FFE4-F1
#
_cell.length_a   1.000
_cell.length_b   1.000
_cell.length_c   1.000
_cell.angle_alpha   90.00
_cell.angle_beta   90.00
_cell.angle_gamma   90.00
#
_symmetry.space_group_name_H-M   'P 1'
#
loop_
_entity.id
_entity.type
_entity.pdbx_description
1 polymer ?
#
loop_
_entity_poly.entity_id
_entity_poly.type
_entity_poly.pdbx_seq_one_letter_code
_entity_poly.pdbx_strand_id
1 'polypeptide(L)' 'MSGGIALRALVKDGKLATHNDNNDHKAVQGAGITAVNKLLVAVEGIVKKTVKNVLEEVKKEIDKAREPKAASQQ' A
#
# COMPACT_ATOMS: atom_id res chain seq x y z
N MET A 1 1.59 17.21 6.67
CA MET A 1 2.43 17.88 5.65
C MET A 1 3.17 16.93 4.68
N SER A 2 3.28 15.62 4.92
CA SER A 2 4.05 14.70 4.04
C SER A 2 3.33 14.23 2.78
N GLY A 3 1.98 14.24 2.74
CA GLY A 3 1.21 13.69 1.62
C GLY A 3 1.41 14.45 0.30
N GLY A 4 1.36 15.79 0.32
CA GLY A 4 1.59 16.60 -0.88
C GLY A 4 3.02 16.47 -1.43
N ILE A 5 4.00 16.29 -0.54
CA ILE A 5 5.40 16.06 -0.89
C ILE A 5 5.57 14.70 -1.56
N ALA A 6 4.98 13.63 -0.99
CA ALA A 6 5.00 12.30 -1.58
C ALA A 6 4.31 12.28 -2.96
N LEU A 7 3.14 12.89 -3.08
CA LEU A 7 2.40 12.93 -4.35
C LEU A 7 3.17 13.70 -5.42
N ARG A 8 3.75 14.86 -5.06
CA ARG A 8 4.61 15.61 -5.99
C ARG A 8 5.81 14.78 -6.41
N ALA A 9 6.54 14.18 -5.47
CA ALA A 9 7.75 13.41 -5.75
C ALA A 9 7.50 12.11 -6.55
N LEU A 10 6.28 11.58 -6.58
CA LEU A 10 5.92 10.36 -7.33
C LEU A 10 5.71 10.59 -8.82
N VAL A 11 5.33 11.81 -9.23
CA VAL A 11 5.04 12.12 -10.63
C VAL A 11 6.37 12.35 -11.37
N LYS A 12 6.48 11.86 -12.60
CA LYS A 12 7.71 11.90 -13.42
C LYS A 12 8.42 13.26 -13.43
N ASP A 13 7.68 14.36 -13.59
CA ASP A 13 8.20 15.73 -13.62
C ASP A 13 8.00 16.48 -12.29
N GLY A 14 7.61 15.75 -11.26
CA GLY A 14 7.26 16.27 -9.96
C GLY A 14 8.48 16.48 -9.05
N LYS A 15 9.18 17.59 -9.27
CA LYS A 15 10.30 18.01 -8.43
C LYS A 15 9.83 18.93 -7.29
N LEU A 16 10.53 18.86 -6.16
CA LEU A 16 10.37 19.79 -5.05
C LEU A 16 11.27 21.02 -5.27
N ALA A 17 10.73 22.21 -5.01
CA ALA A 17 11.47 23.45 -5.20
C ALA A 17 12.60 23.58 -4.18
N THR A 18 13.76 24.02 -4.64
CA THR A 18 14.94 24.29 -3.81
C THR A 18 15.50 25.67 -4.13
N HIS A 19 15.91 26.42 -3.12
CA HIS A 19 16.43 27.79 -3.28
C HIS A 19 17.88 27.85 -3.81
N ASN A 20 18.60 26.72 -3.84
CA ASN A 20 19.98 26.62 -4.32
C ASN A 20 20.21 25.26 -5.02
N ASP A 21 21.02 25.24 -6.08
CA ASP A 21 21.29 24.03 -6.89
C ASP A 21 22.26 23.02 -6.24
N ASN A 22 22.74 23.31 -5.03
CA ASN A 22 23.81 22.56 -4.37
C ASN A 22 23.28 21.58 -3.30
N ASN A 23 23.66 21.72 -2.03
CA ASN A 23 23.34 20.75 -0.97
C ASN A 23 21.83 20.64 -0.66
N ASP A 24 21.10 21.76 -0.74
CA ASP A 24 19.67 21.81 -0.42
C ASP A 24 18.84 20.97 -1.40
N HIS A 25 19.27 20.92 -2.66
CA HIS A 25 18.64 20.12 -3.69
C HIS A 25 18.60 18.62 -3.33
N LYS A 26 19.71 18.07 -2.85
CA LYS A 26 19.78 16.65 -2.44
C LYS A 26 18.96 16.38 -1.18
N ALA A 27 19.00 17.29 -0.21
CA ALA A 27 18.25 17.15 1.05
C ALA A 27 16.74 17.15 0.80
N VAL A 28 16.25 18.09 -0.02
CA VAL A 28 14.82 18.20 -0.33
C VAL A 28 14.36 17.00 -1.17
N GLN A 29 15.14 16.55 -2.17
CA GLN A 29 14.81 15.31 -2.88
C GLN A 29 14.81 14.08 -1.94
N GLY A 30 15.75 14.00 -1.01
CA GLY A 30 15.78 12.94 0.01
C GLY A 30 14.54 12.93 0.91
N ALA A 31 14.01 14.10 1.25
CA ALA A 31 12.74 14.23 1.95
C ALA A 31 11.56 13.73 1.09
N GLY A 32 11.58 14.03 -0.21
CA GLY A 32 10.66 13.47 -1.20
C GLY A 32 10.67 11.95 -1.23
N ILE A 33 11.85 11.35 -1.42
CA ILE A 33 12.03 9.88 -1.46
C ILE A 33 11.55 9.24 -0.15
N THR A 34 11.90 9.83 0.99
CA THR A 34 11.45 9.32 2.30
C THR A 34 9.94 9.36 2.45
N ALA A 35 9.29 10.44 1.97
CA ALA A 35 7.84 10.57 1.99
C ALA A 35 7.17 9.52 1.09
N VAL A 36 7.72 9.28 -0.10
CA VAL A 36 7.25 8.23 -1.02
C VAL A 36 7.40 6.84 -0.40
N ASN A 37 8.55 6.52 0.20
CA ASN A 37 8.77 5.21 0.83
C ASN A 37 7.76 4.96 1.96
N LYS A 38 7.49 5.96 2.80
CA LYS A 38 6.45 5.85 3.84
C LYS A 38 5.04 5.62 3.25
N LEU A 39 4.72 6.27 2.14
CA LEU A 39 3.45 6.08 1.43
C LEU A 39 3.33 4.66 0.86
N LEU A 40 4.38 4.14 0.22
CA LEU A 40 4.38 2.79 -0.34
C LEU A 40 4.21 1.70 0.74
N VAL A 41 4.84 1.87 1.90
CA VAL A 41 4.63 0.97 3.06
C VAL A 41 3.17 1.00 3.55
N ALA A 42 2.54 2.17 3.59
CA ALA A 42 1.13 2.27 3.95
C ALA A 42 0.22 1.59 2.92
N VAL A 43 0.48 1.77 1.63
CA VAL A 43 -0.24 1.09 0.53
C VAL A 43 -0.06 -0.42 0.63
N GLU A 44 1.17 -0.91 0.86
CA GLU A 44 1.44 -2.33 1.08
C GLU A 44 0.61 -2.91 2.24
N GLY A 45 0.49 -2.18 3.35
CA GLY A 45 -0.34 -2.57 4.49
C GLY A 45 -1.83 -2.70 4.12
N ILE A 46 -2.37 -1.74 3.36
CA ILE A 46 -3.77 -1.75 2.89
C ILE A 46 -4.01 -2.93 1.95
N VAL A 47 -3.10 -3.17 1.01
CA VAL A 47 -3.18 -4.29 0.06
C VAL A 47 -3.14 -5.62 0.81
N LYS A 48 -2.19 -5.80 1.74
CA LYS A 48 -2.09 -7.02 2.57
C LYS A 48 -3.37 -7.28 3.36
N LYS A 49 -3.94 -6.25 3.99
CA LYS A 49 -5.20 -6.39 4.74
C LYS A 49 -6.37 -6.79 3.84
N THR A 50 -6.46 -6.16 2.66
CA THR A 50 -7.51 -6.46 1.68
C THR A 50 -7.41 -7.90 1.18
N VAL A 51 -6.21 -8.32 0.76
CA VAL A 51 -5.96 -9.70 0.32
C VAL A 51 -6.25 -10.71 1.43
N LYS A 52 -5.83 -10.42 2.67
CA LYS A 52 -6.10 -11.29 3.82
C LYS A 52 -7.60 -11.47 4.06
N ASN A 53 -8.38 -10.39 4.05
CA ASN A 53 -9.83 -10.46 4.24
C ASN A 53 -10.51 -11.33 3.17
N VAL A 54 -10.13 -11.16 1.90
CA VAL A 54 -10.67 -11.97 0.79
C VAL A 54 -10.30 -13.44 0.97
N LEU A 55 -9.05 -13.75 1.32
CA LEU A 55 -8.63 -15.13 1.56
C LEU A 55 -9.34 -15.79 2.75
N GLU A 56 -9.64 -15.01 3.81
CA GLU A 56 -10.42 -15.50 4.94
C GLU A 56 -11.88 -15.81 4.55
N GLU A 57 -12.51 -14.99 3.72
CA GLU A 57 -13.84 -15.26 3.17
C GLU A 57 -13.85 -16.50 2.28
N VAL A 58 -12.90 -16.60 1.34
CA VAL A 58 -12.75 -17.78 0.47
C VAL A 58 -12.56 -19.04 1.29
N LYS A 59 -11.73 -19.00 2.35
CA LYS A 59 -11.51 -20.15 3.22
C LYS A 59 -12.81 -20.59 3.91
N LYS A 60 -13.60 -19.65 4.44
CA LYS A 60 -14.90 -19.97 5.08
C LYS A 60 -15.85 -20.65 4.12
N GLU A 61 -15.96 -20.16 2.88
CA GLU A 61 -16.83 -20.76 1.87
C GLU A 61 -16.33 -22.14 1.43
N ILE A 62 -15.02 -22.33 1.32
CA ILE A 62 -14.42 -23.65 1.07
C ILE A 62 -14.70 -24.61 2.21
N ASP A 63 -14.55 -24.17 3.47
CA ASP A 63 -14.80 -24.99 4.65
C ASP A 63 -16.28 -25.42 4.70
N LYS A 64 -17.23 -24.50 4.47
CA LYS A 64 -18.67 -24.82 4.33
C LYS A 64 -18.96 -25.81 3.20
N ALA A 65 -18.32 -25.64 2.04
CA ALA A 65 -18.52 -26.54 0.90
C ALA A 65 -17.95 -27.95 1.17
N ARG A 66 -16.97 -28.06 2.06
CA ARG A 66 -16.34 -29.32 2.49
C ARG A 66 -17.04 -29.97 3.67
N GLU A 67 -17.91 -29.26 4.39
CA GLU A 67 -18.77 -29.89 5.39
C GLU A 67 -19.55 -31.01 4.71
N PRO A 68 -19.49 -32.25 5.24
CA PRO A 68 -20.22 -33.36 4.65
C PRO A 68 -21.70 -32.99 4.65
N LYS A 69 -22.29 -32.86 3.46
CA LYS A 69 -23.76 -32.82 3.34
C LYS A 69 -24.26 -34.02 4.10
N ALA A 70 -25.05 -33.80 5.15
CA ALA A 70 -25.64 -34.86 5.94
C ALA A 70 -26.14 -35.91 4.95
N ALA A 71 -25.49 -37.08 4.96
CA ALA A 71 -25.92 -38.20 4.16
C ALA A 71 -27.40 -38.36 4.48
N SER A 72 -28.22 -38.20 3.44
CA SER A 72 -29.65 -38.43 3.48
C SER A 72 -29.90 -39.65 4.36
N GLN A 73 -30.43 -39.38 5.55
CA GLN A 73 -30.98 -40.40 6.43
C GLN A 73 -32.18 -40.97 5.67
N GLN A 74 -31.97 -42.09 4.99
CA GLN A 74 -33.02 -42.92 4.43
C GLN A 74 -32.54 -44.36 4.36
#